data_AF-A0A229IA80-F1
#
_entry.id   AF-A0A229IA80-F1
#
_cell.length_a   1.000
_cell.length_b   1.000
_cell.length_c   1.000
_cell.angle_alpha   90.00
_cell.angle_beta   90.00
_cell.angle_gamma   90.00
#
_symmetry.space_group_name_H-M   'P 1'
#
loop_
_entity.id
_entity.type
_entity.pdbx_description
1 polymer ?
#
loop_
_entity_poly.entity_id
_entity_poly.type
_entity_poly.pdbx_seq_one_letter_code
_entity_poly.pdbx_strand_id
1 'polypeptide(L)' 'MNIEEKKADFMRRFKASRERKAEYIAQMEKRMRDDYRRRTGKEAESFCVL' A
#
# COMPACT_ATOMS: atom_id res chain seq x y z
N MET A 1 -14.82 -27.61 6.66
CA MET A 1 -13.63 -27.09 5.97
C MET A 1 -12.42 -27.92 6.37
N ASN A 2 -11.84 -28.65 5.43
CA ASN A 2 -10.65 -29.47 5.65
C ASN A 2 -9.40 -28.58 5.84
N ILE A 3 -8.26 -29.18 6.20
CA ILE A 3 -7.03 -28.44 6.50
C ILE A 3 -6.51 -27.67 5.27
N GLU A 4 -6.63 -28.24 4.07
CA GLU A 4 -6.15 -27.60 2.84
C GLU A 4 -7.03 -26.40 2.44
N GLU A 5 -8.34 -26.52 2.60
CA GLU A 5 -9.28 -25.40 2.41
C GLU A 5 -9.00 -24.25 3.41
N LYS A 6 -8.63 -24.57 4.66
CA LYS A 6 -8.20 -23.58 5.67
C LYS A 6 -6.93 -22.85 5.28
N LYS A 7 -5.92 -23.57 4.79
CA LYS A 7 -4.67 -22.95 4.32
C LYS A 7 -4.91 -22.07 3.09
N ALA A 8 -5.72 -22.54 2.14
CA ALA A 8 -6.05 -21.79 0.94
C ALA A 8 -6.81 -20.50 1.26
N ASP A 9 -7.81 -20.56 2.13
CA ASP A 9 -8.56 -19.37 2.55
C ASP A 9 -7.68 -18.38 3.33
N PHE A 10 -6.80 -18.86 4.21
CA PHE A 10 -5.82 -18.02 4.91
C PHE A 10 -4.91 -17.29 3.92
N MET A 11 -4.30 -18.01 2.98
CA MET A 11 -3.39 -17.43 2.00
C MET A 11 -4.12 -16.42 1.09
N ARG A 12 -5.38 -16.69 0.73
CA ARG A 12 -6.21 -15.75 -0.03
C ARG A 12 -6.42 -14.45 0.74
N ARG A 13 -6.83 -14.52 2.00
CA ARG A 13 -7.05 -13.33 2.85
C ARG A 13 -5.77 -12.57 3.11
N PHE A 14 -4.66 -13.28 3.32
CA PHE A 14 -3.35 -12.69 3.55
C PHE A 14 -2.89 -11.89 2.33
N LYS A 15 -2.98 -12.46 1.11
CA LYS A 15 -2.66 -11.76 -0.15
C LYS A 15 -3.53 -10.52 -0.32
N ALA A 16 -4.85 -10.64 -0.17
CA ALA A 16 -5.77 -9.51 -0.27
C ALA A 16 -5.46 -8.41 0.76
N SER A 17 -5.05 -8.77 1.98
CA SER A 17 -4.63 -7.81 3.00
C SER A 17 -3.35 -7.07 2.60
N ARG A 18 -2.36 -7.81 2.07
CA ARG A 18 -1.12 -7.21 1.57
C ARG A 18 -1.37 -6.25 0.41
N GLU A 19 -2.23 -6.62 -0.52
CA GLU A 19 -2.60 -5.78 -1.67
C GLU A 19 -3.28 -4.49 -1.20
N ARG A 20 -4.26 -4.57 -0.28
CA ARG A 20 -4.89 -3.37 0.31
C ARG A 20 -3.87 -2.46 1.00
N LYS A 21 -2.91 -3.04 1.74
CA LYS A 21 -1.86 -2.25 2.39
C LYS A 21 -0.95 -1.55 1.37
N ALA A 22 -0.57 -2.27 0.30
CA ALA A 22 0.26 -1.70 -0.77
C ALA A 22 -0.47 -0.57 -1.50
N GLU A 23 -1.76 -0.73 -1.80
CA GLU A 23 -2.58 0.30 -2.43
C GLU A 23 -2.69 1.54 -1.55
N TYR A 24 -2.95 1.35 -0.24
CA TYR A 24 -3.02 2.45 0.71
C TYR A 24 -1.69 3.23 0.79
N ILE A 25 -0.55 2.54 0.85
CA ILE A 25 0.78 3.17 0.84
C ILE A 25 0.98 3.97 -0.45
N ALA A 26 0.65 3.41 -1.61
CA ALA A 26 0.79 4.09 -2.88
C ALA A 26 -0.07 5.38 -2.96
N GLN A 27 -1.31 5.33 -2.45
CA GLN A 27 -2.16 6.51 -2.35
C GLN A 27 -1.58 7.57 -1.41
N MET A 28 -1.05 7.15 -0.26
CA MET A 28 -0.40 8.03 0.70
C MET A 28 0.84 8.71 0.11
N GLU A 29 1.73 7.96 -0.52
CA GLU A 29 2.91 8.52 -1.17
C GLU A 29 2.55 9.52 -2.28
N LYS A 30 1.53 9.21 -3.08
CA LYS A 30 1.05 10.12 -4.12
C LYS A 30 0.58 11.44 -3.50
N ARG A 31 -0.24 11.37 -2.45
CA ARG A 31 -0.73 12.57 -1.74
C ARG A 31 0.44 13.39 -1.18
N MET A 32 1.44 12.75 -0.60
CA MET A 32 2.63 13.43 -0.07
C MET A 32 3.47 14.10 -1.17
N ARG A 33 3.65 13.42 -2.31
CA ARG A 33 4.30 13.99 -3.50
C ARG A 33 3.57 15.24 -3.99
N ASP A 34 2.25 15.14 -4.15
CA ASP A 34 1.42 16.25 -4.64
C ASP A 34 1.44 17.44 -3.66
N ASP A 35 1.30 17.19 -2.35
CA ASP A 35 1.33 18.22 -1.31
C ASP A 35 2.70 18.91 -1.23
N TYR A 36 3.79 18.16 -1.34
CA TYR A 36 5.15 18.71 -1.36
C TYR A 36 5.36 19.60 -2.58
N ARG A 37 5.01 19.11 -3.77
CA ARG A 37 5.12 19.88 -5.01
C ARG A 37 4.30 21.16 -4.96
N ARG A 38 3.08 21.09 -4.42
CA ARG A 38 2.23 22.26 -4.25
C ARG A 38 2.86 23.31 -3.32
N ARG A 39 3.56 22.88 -2.27
CA ARG A 39 4.19 23.78 -1.28
C ARG A 39 5.53 24.36 -1.72
N THR A 40 6.33 23.58 -2.45
CA THR A 40 7.73 23.93 -2.74
C THR A 40 7.97 24.27 -4.21
N GLY A 41 7.05 23.90 -5.10
CA GLY A 41 7.24 23.96 -6.56
C GLY A 41 8.24 22.93 -7.10
N LYS A 42 8.70 21.99 -6.28
CA LYS A 42 9.70 20.96 -6.65
C LYS A 42 9.12 19.56 -6.51
N GLU A 43 9.58 18.64 -7.33
CA GLU A 43 9.35 17.21 -7.14
C GLU A 43 10.30 16.70 -6.04
N ALA A 44 9.82 15.83 -5.14
CA ALA A 44 10.71 15.23 -4.14
C ALA A 44 11.35 13.96 -4.69
N GLU A 45 12.63 13.76 -4.36
CA GLU A 45 13.41 12.61 -4.82
C GLU A 45 12.95 11.29 -4.20
N SER A 46 12.45 11.31 -2.96
CA SER A 46 11.86 10.13 -2.32
C SER A 46 10.82 10.50 -1.26
N PHE A 47 9.85 9.60 -1.06
CA PHE A 47 8.95 9.59 0.08
C PHE A 47 8.90 8.17 0.63
N CYS A 48 9.12 8.02 1.94
CA CYS A 48 8.97 6.75 2.62
C CYS A 48 7.79 6.88 3.59
N VAL A 49 6.70 6.17 3.31
CA VAL A 49 5.54 6.08 4.20
C VAL A 49 5.63 4.74 4.93
N LEU A 50 6.52 4.69 5.92
CA LEU A 50 6.89 3.54 6.78
C LEU A 50 7.61 2.38 6.08
#